data_AF-A0A0Q4XF83-F1
#
_entry.id   AF-A0A0Q4XF83-F1
#
_cell.length_a   1.000
_cell.length_b   1.000
_cell.length_c   1.000
_cell.angle_alpha   90.00
_cell.angle_beta   90.00
_cell.angle_gamma   90.00
#
_symmetry.space_group_name_H-M   'P 1'
#
loop_
_entity.id
_entity.type
_entity.pdbx_description
1 polymer ?
#
loop_
_entity_poly.entity_id
_entity_poly.type
_entity_poly.pdbx_seq_one_letter_code
_entity_poly.pdbx_strand_id
1 'polypeptide(L)'
;MQDTPEADKVARDIAENVLAAYVRQVNSRIHPGVEQTLVTRLAEAIRPRLDASAEDLVAIANAVLDDVELTAPEMRGPRMTSLNPIDRSFTAALR
;
A
#
# COMPACT_ATOMS: atom_id res chain seq x y z
N MET A 1 -13.62 -21.01 -6.32
CA MET A 1 -13.58 -19.72 -7.05
C MET A 1 -13.80 -18.66 -6.00
N GLN A 2 -12.77 -17.94 -5.56
CA GLN A 2 -12.95 -16.81 -4.63
C GLN A 2 -13.95 -15.85 -5.26
N ASP A 3 -14.92 -15.39 -4.47
CA ASP A 3 -15.88 -14.39 -4.88
C ASP A 3 -15.08 -13.12 -5.21
N THR A 4 -14.82 -12.91 -6.51
CA THR A 4 -14.01 -11.81 -7.07
C THR A 4 -14.28 -10.45 -6.39
N PRO A 5 -15.54 -10.07 -6.07
CA PRO A 5 -15.83 -8.78 -5.45
C PRO A 5 -15.30 -8.64 -4.01
N GLU A 6 -15.20 -9.73 -3.25
CA GLU A 6 -14.75 -9.67 -1.85
C GLU A 6 -13.23 -9.56 -1.78
N ALA A 7 -12.52 -10.32 -2.62
CA ALA A 7 -11.07 -10.20 -2.75
C ALA A 7 -10.65 -8.79 -3.19
N ASP A 8 -11.36 -8.20 -4.16
CA ASP A 8 -11.10 -6.84 -4.62
C ASP A 8 -11.32 -5.80 -3.50
N LYS A 9 -12.37 -5.96 -2.68
CA LYS A 9 -12.63 -5.08 -1.53
C LYS A 9 -11.52 -5.17 -0.48
N VAL A 10 -11.10 -6.38 -0.12
CA VAL A 10 -10.03 -6.57 0.88
C VAL A 10 -8.70 -6.00 0.37
N ALA A 11 -8.35 -6.23 -0.89
CA ALA A 11 -7.13 -5.67 -1.47
C ALA A 11 -7.16 -4.13 -1.49
N ARG A 12 -8.32 -3.54 -1.80
CA ARG A 12 -8.53 -2.08 -1.80
C ARG A 12 -8.38 -1.49 -0.40
N ASP A 13 -8.95 -2.13 0.61
CA ASP A 13 -8.86 -1.74 2.03
C ASP A 13 -7.41 -1.75 2.54
N ILE A 14 -6.66 -2.83 2.25
CA ILE A 14 -5.23 -2.92 2.58
C ILE A 14 -4.44 -1.80 1.88
N ALA A 15 -4.70 -1.56 0.58
CA ALA A 15 -4.03 -0.50 -0.17
C ALA A 15 -4.30 0.91 0.39
N GLU A 16 -5.53 1.19 0.84
CA GLU A 16 -5.88 2.45 1.50
C GLU A 16 -5.19 2.60 2.85
N ASN A 17 -5.04 1.52 3.61
CA ASN A 17 -4.29 1.54 4.87
C ASN A 17 -2.80 1.81 4.67
N VAL A 18 -2.19 1.29 3.59
CA VAL A 18 -0.81 1.64 3.19
C VAL A 18 -0.71 3.13 2.85
N LEU A 19 -1.63 3.67 2.04
CA LEU A 19 -1.64 5.09 1.71
C LEU A 19 -1.81 5.95 2.97
N ALA A 20 -2.71 5.58 3.88
CA ALA A 20 -2.93 6.31 5.13
C ALA A 20 -1.67 6.33 6.00
N ALA A 21 -0.98 5.19 6.13
CA ALA A 21 0.29 5.10 6.86
C ALA A 21 1.39 5.93 6.21
N TYR A 22 1.46 5.89 4.87
CA TYR A 22 2.41 6.67 4.08
C TYR A 22 2.20 8.17 4.29
N VAL A 23 0.97 8.67 4.05
CA VAL A 23 0.59 10.09 4.16
C VAL A 23 0.77 10.63 5.58
N ARG A 24 0.55 9.81 6.61
CA ARG A 24 0.81 10.21 8.01
C ARG A 24 2.27 10.58 8.28
N GLN A 25 3.21 9.98 7.55
CA GLN A 25 4.64 10.22 7.74
C GLN A 25 5.19 11.29 6.79
N VAL A 26 4.63 11.43 5.58
CA VAL A 26 5.01 12.54 4.69
C VAL A 26 4.24 13.80 5.05
N ASN A 27 4.94 14.85 5.47
CA ASN A 27 4.35 16.19 5.69
C ASN A 27 3.95 16.91 4.39
N SER A 28 4.02 16.23 3.23
CA SER A 28 3.80 16.81 1.91
C SER A 28 2.44 16.38 1.36
N ARG A 29 1.75 17.31 0.69
CA ARG A 29 0.53 16.99 -0.07
C ARG A 29 0.91 16.17 -1.30
N ILE A 30 0.34 14.98 -1.42
CA ILE A 30 0.42 14.17 -2.64
C ILE A 30 -0.68 14.65 -3.59
N HIS A 31 -0.40 14.70 -4.88
CA HIS A 31 -1.42 15.02 -5.87
C HIS A 31 -2.51 13.92 -5.89
N PRO A 32 -3.82 14.26 -5.92
CA PRO A 32 -4.89 13.26 -5.85
C PRO A 32 -4.83 12.17 -6.94
N GLY A 33 -4.38 12.51 -8.16
CA GLY A 33 -4.20 11.52 -9.23
C GLY A 33 -3.08 10.51 -8.94
N VAL A 34 -2.07 10.94 -8.19
CA VAL A 34 -0.96 10.10 -7.76
C VAL A 34 -1.39 9.17 -6.62
N GLU A 35 -2.20 9.67 -5.67
CA GLU A 35 -2.82 8.85 -4.62
C GLU A 35 -3.67 7.73 -5.22
N GLN A 36 -4.53 8.06 -6.19
CA GLN A 36 -5.37 7.06 -6.88
C GLN A 36 -4.52 6.03 -7.61
N THR A 37 -3.48 6.46 -8.33
CA THR A 37 -2.56 5.56 -9.04
C THR A 37 -1.87 4.59 -8.07
N LEU A 38 -1.36 5.11 -6.95
CA LEU A 38 -0.70 4.30 -5.93
C LEU A 38 -1.66 3.25 -5.36
N VAL A 39 -2.87 3.65 -4.98
CA VAL A 39 -3.85 2.73 -4.39
C VAL A 39 -4.29 1.65 -5.38
N THR A 40 -4.49 2.00 -6.66
CA THR A 40 -4.80 1.01 -7.69
C THR A 40 -3.68 -0.01 -7.83
N ARG A 41 -2.42 0.44 -7.97
CA ARG A 41 -1.27 -0.47 -8.11
C ARG A 41 -1.08 -1.37 -6.88
N LEU A 42 -1.28 -0.83 -5.69
CA LEU A 42 -1.23 -1.60 -4.45
C LEU A 42 -2.31 -2.69 -4.43
N ALA A 43 -3.56 -2.33 -4.72
CA ALA A 43 -4.66 -3.29 -4.72
C ALA A 43 -4.44 -4.42 -5.74
N GLU A 44 -3.95 -4.09 -6.94
CA GLU A 44 -3.61 -5.07 -7.98
C GLU A 44 -2.48 -6.02 -7.54
N ALA A 45 -1.45 -5.51 -6.86
CA ALA A 45 -0.32 -6.31 -6.37
C ALA A 45 -0.69 -7.20 -5.16
N ILE A 46 -1.60 -6.72 -4.30
CA ILE A 46 -2.05 -7.40 -3.08
C ILE A 46 -3.11 -8.48 -3.38
N ARG A 47 -4.04 -8.22 -4.31
CA ARG A 47 -5.16 -9.12 -4.64
C ARG A 47 -4.76 -10.59 -4.84
N PRO A 48 -3.71 -10.96 -5.60
CA PRO A 48 -3.33 -12.37 -5.76
C PRO A 48 -2.63 -12.97 -4.52
N ARG A 49 -2.40 -12.18 -3.47
CA ARG A 49 -1.60 -12.52 -2.29
C ARG A 49 -2.32 -12.20 -0.97
N LEU A 50 -3.65 -12.22 -0.98
CA LEU A 50 -4.45 -11.97 0.23
C LEU A 50 -4.19 -12.98 1.35
N ASP A 51 -3.78 -14.19 1.01
CA ASP A 51 -3.42 -15.25 1.96
C ASP A 51 -1.93 -15.23 2.35
N ALA A 52 -1.17 -14.22 1.91
CA ALA A 52 0.26 -14.10 2.22
C ALA A 52 0.50 -13.66 3.67
N SER A 53 1.73 -13.85 4.15
CA SER A 53 2.10 -13.42 5.48
C SER A 53 2.09 -11.89 5.60
N ALA A 54 2.04 -11.39 6.84
CA ALA A 54 2.14 -9.95 7.09
C ALA A 54 3.47 -9.36 6.55
N GLU A 55 4.56 -10.11 6.66
CA GLU A 55 5.87 -9.72 6.14
C GLU A 55 5.87 -9.66 4.60
N ASP A 56 5.22 -10.62 3.93
CA ASP A 56 5.08 -10.60 2.48
C ASP A 56 4.25 -9.40 2.00
N LEU A 57 3.15 -9.09 2.69
CA LEU A 57 2.31 -7.93 2.38
C LEU A 57 3.08 -6.61 2.56
N VAL A 58 3.92 -6.50 3.59
CA VAL A 58 4.82 -5.36 3.76
C VAL A 58 5.83 -5.27 2.62
N ALA A 59 6.42 -6.40 2.20
CA ALA A 59 7.36 -6.43 1.08
C ALA A 59 6.70 -6.02 -0.24
N ILE A 60 5.49 -6.51 -0.52
CA ILE A 60 4.70 -6.15 -1.70
C ILE A 60 4.39 -4.65 -1.70
N ALA A 61 3.92 -4.11 -0.57
CA ALA A 61 3.62 -2.69 -0.44
C ALA A 61 4.86 -1.83 -0.72
N ASN A 62 6.00 -2.19 -0.15
CA ASN A 62 7.26 -1.48 -0.38
C ASN A 62 7.74 -1.57 -1.84
N ALA A 63 7.58 -2.72 -2.49
CA ALA A 63 7.93 -2.88 -3.90
C ALA A 63 7.09 -1.97 -4.81
N VAL A 64 5.79 -1.82 -4.53
CA VAL A 64 4.92 -0.88 -5.25
C VAL A 64 5.33 0.57 -4.98
N LEU A 65 5.66 0.93 -3.73
CA LEU A 65 6.14 2.27 -3.39
C LEU A 65 7.46 2.59 -4.13
N ASP A 66 8.40 1.64 -4.18
CA ASP A 66 9.64 1.80 -4.95
C ASP A 66 9.35 2.01 -6.45
N ASP A 67 8.45 1.23 -7.05
CA ASP A 67 8.07 1.36 -8.47
C ASP A 67 7.40 2.70 -8.78
N VAL A 68 6.49 3.16 -7.92
CA VAL A 68 5.85 4.47 -8.11
C VAL A 68 6.86 5.60 -7.94
N GLU A 69 7.77 5.53 -6.98
CA GLU A 69 8.86 6.51 -6.82
C GLU A 69 9.77 6.63 -8.05
N LEU A 70 9.99 5.55 -8.79
CA LEU A 70 10.73 5.61 -10.07
C LEU A 70 9.99 6.44 -11.12
N THR A 71 8.65 6.44 -11.09
CA THR A 71 7.81 7.19 -12.03
C THR A 71 7.45 8.60 -11.55
N ALA A 72 7.48 8.84 -10.24
CA ALA A 72 7.12 10.09 -9.59
C ALA A 72 8.14 10.42 -8.46
N PRO A 73 9.29 11.02 -8.80
CA PRO A 73 10.38 11.26 -7.84
C PRO A 73 9.99 12.16 -6.66
N GLU A 74 8.94 12.96 -6.80
CA GLU A 74 8.38 13.79 -5.72
C GLU A 74 7.72 12.97 -4.61
N MET A 75 7.46 11.68 -4.84
CA MET A 75 6.93 10.74 -3.85
C MET A 75 8.00 10.00 -3.06
N ARG A 76 9.23 10.52 -2.95
CA ARG A 76 10.18 9.89 -2.03
C ARG A 76 9.64 9.96 -0.60
N GLY A 77 9.41 8.80 -0.01
CA GLY A 77 8.70 8.73 1.26
C GLY A 77 9.10 7.57 2.15
N PRO A 78 8.32 7.33 3.22
CA PRO A 78 8.57 6.28 4.19
C PRO A 78 8.45 4.90 3.55
N ARG A 79 8.91 3.89 4.28
CA ARG A 79 8.66 2.49 3.97
C ARG A 79 7.83 1.84 5.06
N MET A 80 7.00 0.90 4.65
CA MET A 80 6.19 0.09 5.55
C MET A 80 7.11 -0.82 6.35
N THR A 81 6.90 -0.86 7.66
CA THR A 81 7.71 -1.64 8.61
C THR A 81 6.92 -2.80 9.21
N SER A 82 5.61 -2.64 9.37
CA SER A 82 4.75 -3.67 9.93
C SER A 82 3.30 -3.54 9.45
N LEU A 83 2.59 -4.66 9.49
CA LEU A 83 1.16 -4.78 9.27
C LEU A 83 0.53 -5.40 10.53
N ASN A 84 -0.49 -4.75 11.07
CA ASN A 84 -1.36 -5.35 12.09
C ASN A 84 -2.42 -6.22 11.39
N PRO A 85 -2.42 -7.55 11.56
CA PRO A 85 -3.35 -8.43 10.86
C PRO A 85 -4.80 -8.32 11.36
N ILE A 86 -5.04 -7.73 12.53
CA ILE A 86 -6.39 -7.61 13.13
C ILE A 86 -7.19 -6.52 12.42
N ASP A 87 -6.60 -5.35 12.23
CA ASP A 87 -7.26 -4.17 11.65
C ASP A 87 -6.68 -3.76 10.28
N ARG A 88 -5.68 -4.50 9.78
CA ARG A 88 -4.97 -4.28 8.52
C ARG A 88 -4.26 -2.94 8.44
N SER A 89 -3.99 -2.30 9.57
CA SER A 89 -3.24 -1.04 9.62
C SER A 89 -1.75 -1.26 9.38
N PHE A 90 -1.15 -0.35 8.62
CA PHE A 90 0.30 -0.33 8.39
C PHE A 90 0.98 0.68 9.30
N THR A 91 2.19 0.34 9.73
CA THR A 91 3.14 1.31 10.29
C THR A 91 4.20 1.60 9.24
N ALA A 92 4.56 2.88 9.11
CA ALA A 92 5.59 3.34 8.20
C ALA A 92 6.66 4.10 8.98
N ALA A 93 7.92 4.00 8.53
CA ALA A 93 9.05 4.73 9.07
C ALA A 93 9.76 5.51 7.95
N LEU A 94 10.29 6.69 8.30
CA LEU A 94 11.13 7.47 7.40
C LEU A 94 12.40 6.68 7.05
N ARG A 95 12.85 6.82 5.81
CA ARG A 95 14.13 6.26 5.34
C ARG A 95 15.32 7.04 5.87
#